data_AF-A0A9W4WQP3-F1
#
_entry.id   AF-A0A9W4WQP3-F1
#
_cell.length_a   1.000
_cell.length_b   1.000
_cell.length_c   1.000
_cell.angle_alpha   90.00
_cell.angle_beta   90.00
_cell.angle_gamma   90.00
#
_symmetry.space_group_name_H-M   'P 1'
#
loop_
_entity.id
_entity.type
_entity.pdbx_description
1 polymer ?
#
loop_
_entity_poly.entity_id
_entity_poly.type
_entity_poly.pdbx_seq_one_letter_code
_entity_poly.pdbx_strand_id
1 'polypeptide(L)'
;GQWYISDFGFCGPADKHLRSIYGNLPYIAPEVINGKEYTFKSDIYSIGMLMWEISSGQQPFTYYVHDYDLVIKIMNGMRPQIIQGTLTEYKNLMV
;
A
#
# COMPACT_ATOMS: atom_id res chain seq x y z
N GLY A 1 -17.36 9.76 16.84
CA GLY A 1 -17.36 9.87 15.37
C GLY A 1 -17.46 8.49 14.79
N GLN A 2 -18.28 8.29 13.75
CA GLN A 2 -18.33 7.04 12.98
C GLN A 2 -17.31 7.11 11.85
N TRP A 3 -16.61 6.01 11.62
CA TRP A 3 -15.66 5.84 10.53
C TRP A 3 -16.27 4.88 9.50
N TYR A 4 -16.17 5.24 8.22
CA TYR A 4 -16.69 4.45 7.11
C TYR A 4 -15.55 4.13 6.15
N ILE A 5 -15.52 2.89 5.67
CA ILE A 5 -14.62 2.48 4.58
C ILE A 5 -15.41 2.65 3.29
N SER A 6 -14.93 3.51 2.40
CA SER A 6 -15.46 3.71 1.05
C SER A 6 -14.30 3.62 0.08
N ASP A 7 -14.58 3.14 -1.14
CA ASP A 7 -13.61 3.24 -2.23
C ASP A 7 -13.35 4.73 -2.55
N PHE A 8 -12.09 5.07 -2.81
CA PHE A 8 -11.68 6.39 -3.27
C PHE A 8 -11.81 6.55 -4.80
N GLY A 9 -12.30 5.53 -5.51
CA GLY A 9 -12.55 5.61 -6.95
C GLY A 9 -11.31 5.36 -7.81
N PHE A 10 -10.30 4.68 -7.26
CA PHE A 10 -9.08 4.29 -7.97
C PHE A 10 -9.15 2.87 -8.57
N CYS A 11 -10.37 2.35 -8.72
CA CYS A 11 -10.63 1.09 -9.41
C CYS A 11 -10.20 1.20 -10.89
N GLY A 12 -9.42 0.22 -11.35
CA GLY A 12 -9.08 0.11 -12.77
C GLY A 12 -10.33 -0.14 -13.63
N PRO A 13 -10.29 0.15 -14.94
CA PRO A 13 -11.40 -0.14 -15.84
C PRO A 13 -11.79 -1.62 -15.77
N ALA A 14 -13.08 -1.92 -15.67
CA ALA A 14 -13.61 -3.29 -15.57
C ALA A 14 -13.20 -4.19 -16.76
N ASP A 15 -12.92 -3.58 -17.93
CA ASP A 15 -12.58 -4.28 -19.17
C ASP A 15 -11.08 -4.56 -19.35
N LYS A 16 -10.22 -4.31 -18.34
CA LYS A 16 -8.78 -4.58 -18.45
C LYS A 16 -8.38 -5.93 -17.87
N HIS A 17 -7.31 -6.48 -18.46
CA HIS A 17 -6.66 -7.70 -17.99
C HIS A 17 -6.34 -7.62 -16.49
N LEU A 18 -6.74 -8.63 -15.71
CA LEU A 18 -6.50 -8.79 -14.26
C LEU A 18 -5.02 -8.63 -13.82
N ARG A 19 -4.08 -8.61 -14.77
CA ARG A 19 -2.64 -8.44 -14.55
C ARG A 19 -2.15 -7.00 -14.72
N SER A 20 -3.04 -6.04 -15.01
CA SER A 20 -2.67 -4.63 -15.14
C SER A 20 -2.58 -4.01 -13.75
N ILE A 21 -1.41 -3.50 -13.38
CA ILE A 21 -1.21 -2.80 -12.09
C ILE A 21 -1.98 -1.48 -12.17
N TYR A 22 -3.04 -1.35 -11.36
CA TYR A 22 -3.84 -0.14 -11.19
C TYR A 22 -3.99 0.15 -9.70
N GLY A 23 -3.99 1.44 -9.37
CA GLY A 23 -4.06 1.93 -7.99
C GLY A 23 -2.85 2.79 -7.63
N ASN A 24 -2.90 3.41 -6.45
CA ASN A 24 -1.76 4.14 -5.91
C ASN A 24 -0.66 3.15 -5.51
N LEU A 25 0.48 3.21 -6.20
CA LEU A 25 1.64 2.33 -6.01
C LEU A 25 1.99 2.05 -4.53
N PRO A 26 1.95 3.04 -3.61
CA PRO A 26 2.29 2.81 -2.20
C PRO A 26 1.42 1.77 -1.48
N TYR A 27 0.18 1.57 -1.91
CA TYR A 27 -0.80 0.69 -1.26
C TYR A 27 -0.91 -0.68 -1.93
N ILE A 28 -0.28 -0.87 -3.10
CA ILE A 28 -0.35 -2.14 -3.81
C ILE A 28 0.69 -3.09 -3.22
N ALA A 29 0.22 -4.29 -2.84
CA ALA A 29 1.08 -5.31 -2.27
C ALA A 29 2.14 -5.79 -3.29
N PRO A 30 3.37 -6.11 -2.84
CA PRO A 30 4.47 -6.48 -3.73
C PRO A 30 4.19 -7.72 -4.58
N GLU A 31 3.38 -8.66 -4.09
CA GLU A 31 2.94 -9.82 -4.87
C GLU A 31 2.04 -9.43 -6.05
N VAL A 32 1.17 -8.44 -5.88
CA VAL A 32 0.28 -7.92 -6.93
C VAL A 32 1.10 -7.14 -7.97
N ILE A 33 2.09 -6.37 -7.52
CA ILE A 33 3.07 -5.69 -8.40
C ILE A 33 3.83 -6.73 -9.24
N ASN A 34 4.18 -7.87 -8.66
CA ASN A 34 4.87 -8.97 -9.35
C ASN A 34 3.94 -9.79 -10.28
N GLY A 35 2.70 -9.35 -10.48
CA GLY A 35 1.72 -10.05 -11.33
C GLY A 35 1.24 -11.39 -10.75
N LYS A 36 1.44 -11.64 -9.45
CA LYS A 36 0.84 -12.79 -8.76
C LYS A 36 -0.63 -12.52 -8.47
N GLU A 37 -1.36 -13.58 -8.17
CA GLU A 37 -2.76 -13.44 -7.78
C GLU A 37 -2.92 -12.60 -6.51
N TYR A 38 -3.95 -11.78 -6.51
CA TYR A 38 -4.38 -11.03 -5.35
C TYR A 38 -4.82 -12.00 -4.25
N THR A 39 -4.38 -11.77 -3.01
CA THR A 39 -4.73 -12.63 -1.88
C THR A 39 -5.17 -11.80 -0.69
N PHE A 40 -5.69 -12.48 0.34
CA PHE A 40 -5.99 -11.84 1.63
C PHE A 40 -4.78 -11.10 2.26
N LYS A 41 -3.55 -11.52 1.97
CA LYS A 41 -2.34 -10.81 2.42
C LYS A 41 -2.16 -9.46 1.74
N SER A 42 -2.68 -9.32 0.52
CA SER A 42 -2.64 -8.08 -0.24
C SER A 42 -3.58 -7.03 0.36
N ASP A 43 -4.74 -7.44 0.86
CA ASP A 43 -5.63 -6.58 1.66
C ASP A 43 -4.95 -6.11 2.96
N ILE A 44 -4.31 -7.04 3.70
CA ILE A 44 -3.58 -6.70 4.95
C ILE A 44 -2.50 -5.66 4.67
N TYR A 45 -1.73 -5.83 3.58
CA TYR A 45 -0.71 -4.87 3.19
C TYR A 45 -1.31 -3.48 2.94
N SER A 46 -2.41 -3.43 2.18
CA SER A 46 -3.09 -2.18 1.82
C SER A 46 -3.61 -1.44 3.05
N ILE A 47 -4.21 -2.19 3.99
CA ILE A 47 -4.65 -1.68 5.30
C ILE A 47 -3.44 -1.20 6.11
N GLY A 48 -2.32 -1.94 6.12
CA GLY A 48 -1.10 -1.52 6.82
C GLY A 48 -0.57 -0.17 6.33
N MET A 49 -0.60 0.06 5.01
CA MET A 49 -0.20 1.34 4.41
C MET A 49 -1.19 2.47 4.75
N LEU A 50 -2.50 2.18 4.76
CA LEU A 50 -3.53 3.14 5.18
C LEU A 50 -3.38 3.52 6.67
N MET A 51 -3.17 2.53 7.54
CA MET A 51 -2.95 2.78 8.97
C MET A 51 -1.68 3.59 9.21
N TRP A 52 -0.64 3.36 8.42
CA TRP A 52 0.58 4.18 8.46
C TRP A 52 0.30 5.62 8.04
N GLU A 53 -0.43 5.84 6.96
CA GLU A 53 -0.82 7.17 6.50
C GLU A 53 -1.64 7.93 7.56
N ILE A 54 -2.62 7.27 8.18
CA ILE A 54 -3.40 7.85 9.28
C ILE A 54 -2.49 8.21 10.46
N SER A 55 -1.53 7.35 10.78
CA SER A 55 -0.61 7.58 11.91
C SER A 55 0.42 8.69 11.64
N SER A 56 0.82 8.87 10.38
CA SER A 56 1.86 9.81 9.94
C SER A 56 1.31 11.16 9.50
N GLY A 57 0.05 11.19 9.05
CA GLY A 57 -0.52 12.31 8.32
C GLY A 57 0.12 12.54 6.95
N GLN A 58 0.87 11.56 6.41
CA GLN A 58 1.60 11.67 5.15
C GLN A 58 1.33 10.46 4.25
N GLN A 59 1.40 10.64 2.93
CA GLN A 59 1.25 9.52 1.98
C GLN A 59 2.46 8.58 2.09
N PRO A 60 2.29 7.25 2.04
CA PRO A 60 3.43 6.34 2.08
C PRO A 60 4.38 6.59 0.90
N PHE A 61 5.67 6.59 1.20
CA PHE A 61 6.75 6.91 0.26
C PHE A 61 6.74 8.34 -0.33
N THR A 62 6.12 9.32 0.33
CA THR A 62 6.09 10.75 -0.11
C THR A 62 7.46 11.31 -0.52
N TYR A 63 8.55 10.89 0.13
CA TYR A 63 9.91 11.38 -0.13
C TYR A 63 10.67 10.62 -1.24
N TYR A 64 10.03 9.63 -1.87
CA TYR A 64 10.63 8.86 -2.95
C TYR A 64 10.04 9.28 -4.29
N VAL A 65 10.87 9.23 -5.33
CA VAL A 65 10.38 9.32 -6.71
C VAL A 65 9.59 8.04 -6.99
N HIS A 66 8.36 8.18 -7.50
CA HIS A 66 7.49 7.06 -7.84
C HIS A 66 7.90 6.44 -9.18
N ASP A 67 9.12 5.91 -9.23
CA ASP A 67 9.74 5.29 -10.41
C ASP A 67 9.88 3.77 -10.25
N TYR A 68 10.44 3.12 -11.27
CA TYR A 68 10.68 1.69 -11.28
C TYR A 68 11.64 1.23 -10.16
N ASP A 69 12.55 2.10 -9.72
CA ASP A 69 13.48 1.78 -8.63
C ASP A 69 12.74 1.67 -7.30
N LEU A 70 11.75 2.55 -7.05
CA LEU A 70 10.87 2.42 -5.88
C LEU A 70 10.06 1.12 -5.93
N VAL A 71 9.54 0.75 -7.10
CA VAL A 71 8.81 -0.52 -7.30
C VAL A 71 9.69 -1.71 -6.91
N ILE A 72 10.93 -1.76 -7.41
CA ILE A 72 11.89 -2.83 -7.06
C ILE A 72 12.17 -2.84 -5.55
N LYS A 73 12.36 -1.67 -4.92
CA LYS A 73 12.60 -1.59 -3.47
C LYS A 73 11.42 -2.12 -2.66
N ILE A 74 10.18 -1.77 -3.03
CA ILE A 74 8.97 -2.28 -2.38
C ILE A 74 8.86 -3.80 -2.55
N MET A 75 9.12 -4.31 -3.76
CA MET A 75 9.17 -5.75 -4.04
C MET A 75 10.22 -6.49 -3.20
N ASN A 76 11.35 -5.83 -2.91
CA ASN A 76 12.41 -6.34 -2.04
C ASN A 76 12.13 -6.16 -0.53
N GLY A 77 10.94 -5.70 -0.14
CA GLY A 77 10.54 -5.59 1.25
C GLY A 77 10.78 -4.21 1.88
N MET A 78 11.09 -3.18 1.10
CA MET A 78 11.13 -1.82 1.63
C MET A 78 9.76 -1.44 2.21
N ARG A 79 9.79 -0.76 3.35
CA ARG A 79 8.61 -0.22 4.04
C ARG A 79 8.82 1.26 4.34
N PRO A 80 7.72 2.05 4.50
CA PRO A 80 7.83 3.43 4.93
C PRO A 80 8.51 3.54 6.30
N GLN A 81 9.20 4.65 6.55
CA GLN A 81 9.81 4.87 7.87
C GLN A 81 8.73 4.96 8.95
N ILE A 82 8.96 4.27 10.07
CA ILE A 82 8.07 4.31 11.21
C ILE A 82 8.24 5.66 11.90
N ILE A 83 7.19 6.47 11.94
CA ILE A 83 7.22 7.80 12.56
C ILE A 83 7.06 7.67 14.08
N GLN A 84 7.69 8.55 14.85
CA GLN A 84 7.49 8.62 16.30
C GLN A 84 6.03 8.92 16.61
N GLY A 85 5.33 7.96 17.22
CA GLY A 85 3.89 8.02 17.50
C GLY A 85 3.08 6.88 16.89
N THR A 86 3.63 6.15 15.90
CA THR A 86 2.97 4.95 15.36
C THR A 86 2.90 3.86 16.44
N LEU A 87 1.67 3.44 16.78
CA LEU A 87 1.42 2.36 17.75
C LEU A 87 2.19 1.09 17.36
N THR A 88 2.79 0.43 18.35
CA THR A 88 3.63 -0.77 18.13
C THR A 88 2.86 -1.90 17.44
N GLU A 89 1.56 -2.00 17.67
CA GLU A 89 0.67 -2.98 17.02
C GLU A 89 0.58 -2.77 15.50
N TYR A 90 0.62 -1.52 15.03
CA TYR A 90 0.65 -1.21 13.59
C TYR A 90 2.00 -1.55 12.97
N LYS A 91 3.09 -1.48 13.73
CA LYS A 91 4.41 -1.92 13.24
C LYS A 91 4.37 -3.40 12.84
N ASN A 92 3.68 -4.24 13.62
CA ASN A 92 3.56 -5.67 13.33
C ASN A 92 2.73 -5.98 12.07
N LEU A 93 1.85 -5.08 11.65
CA LEU A 93 1.09 -5.21 10.39
C LEU A 93 1.91 -4.78 9.17
N MET A 94 2.97 -4.00 9.37
CA MET A 94 3.83 -3.46 8.31
C MET A 94 5.08 -4.31 8.03
N VAL A 95 5.48 -5.17 8.98
CA VAL A 95 6.66 -6.06 8.89
C VAL A 95 6.34 -7.32 8.08
#